data_AF-A0A821IFS8-F1
#
_entry.id   AF-A0A821IFS8-F1
#
_cell.length_a   1.000
_cell.length_b   1.000
_cell.length_c   1.000
_cell.angle_alpha   90.00
_cell.angle_beta   90.00
_cell.angle_gamma   90.00
#
_symmetry.space_group_name_H-M   'P 1'
#
loop_
_entity.id
_entity.type
_entity.pdbx_description
1 polymer ?
#
loop_
_entity_poly.entity_id
_entity_poly.type
_entity_poly.pdbx_seq_one_letter_code
_entity_poly.pdbx_strand_id
1 'polypeptide(L)'
;GNWSPNHFVPLLLPSDNSQSQNHLRQSKISGSASATTKNNTLTQVRIPEFNADDNEMQPFQVPSTVITTTNEIITPRTKRRLQLVETCASVESKIVEHKRMQVRERMTAKRAAATSEEAERQRILARERSAAKRTALAPEVVERKRALDCERSAARRAALTPEEIERQRALNRERNAVRRAVLTSDELEQQQALHRKQMAAWRAALTSKEVEQQRALAVDRSMARRATATPIEAEEQRVLARERSTTRRAAHESEEAKQQ
;
A
#
# COMPACT_ATOMS: atom_id res chain seq x y z
N GLY A 1 32.27 -13.99 -19.55
CA GLY A 1 30.96 -13.83 -18.90
C GLY A 1 31.17 -13.08 -17.61
N ASN A 2 30.76 -11.81 -17.55
CA ASN A 2 30.92 -10.97 -16.36
C ASN A 2 29.76 -11.20 -15.41
N TRP A 3 30.03 -11.80 -14.26
CA TRP A 3 29.10 -11.87 -13.13
C TRP A 3 29.47 -10.76 -12.15
N SER A 4 28.52 -9.87 -11.85
CA SER A 4 28.68 -8.79 -10.87
C SER A 4 28.33 -9.31 -9.46
N PRO A 5 29.16 -9.07 -8.43
CA PRO A 5 29.06 -9.72 -7.12
C PRO A 5 28.21 -8.93 -6.10
N ASN A 6 26.98 -8.52 -6.47
CA ASN A 6 26.11 -7.78 -5.54
C ASN A 6 24.64 -8.21 -5.67
N HIS A 7 24.34 -9.46 -5.31
CA HIS A 7 22.97 -9.91 -5.04
C HIS A 7 22.90 -10.44 -3.61
N PHE A 8 22.74 -9.53 -2.66
CA PHE A 8 22.31 -9.85 -1.31
C PHE A 8 20.78 -9.91 -1.31
N VAL A 9 20.23 -11.12 -1.25
CA VAL A 9 18.79 -11.35 -1.06
C VAL A 9 18.57 -11.58 0.44
N PRO A 10 17.97 -10.64 1.20
CA PRO A 10 17.66 -10.91 2.59
C PRO A 10 16.51 -11.91 2.67
N LEU A 11 16.81 -13.09 3.22
CA LEU A 11 15.85 -14.10 3.64
C LEU A 11 14.97 -13.50 4.75
N LEU A 12 13.70 -13.23 4.45
CA LEU A 12 12.69 -12.97 5.47
C LEU A 12 12.26 -14.32 6.07
N LEU A 13 12.70 -14.57 7.31
CA LEU A 13 12.11 -15.58 8.18
C LEU A 13 10.73 -15.08 8.68
N PRO A 14 9.74 -15.98 8.86
CA PRO A 14 8.44 -15.62 9.43
C PRO A 14 8.58 -15.31 10.94
N SER A 15 8.05 -14.17 11.39
CA SER A 15 7.93 -13.85 12.81
C SER A 15 6.73 -14.58 13.43
N ASP A 16 7.02 -15.40 14.43
CA ASP A 16 6.05 -15.92 15.37
C ASP A 16 5.46 -14.79 16.20
N ASN A 17 4.13 -14.63 16.10
CA ASN A 17 3.35 -13.68 16.87
C ASN A 17 2.72 -14.44 18.04
N SER A 18 3.41 -14.51 19.18
CA SER A 18 2.84 -15.02 20.43
C SER A 18 2.59 -13.88 21.40
N GLN A 19 1.32 -13.77 21.79
CA GLN A 19 0.76 -12.86 22.77
C GLN A 19 1.19 -13.25 24.19
N SER A 20 1.55 -12.27 25.03
CA SER A 20 1.55 -12.33 26.50
C SER A 20 1.87 -10.92 27.04
N GLN A 21 0.88 -10.06 27.33
CA GLN A 21 0.26 -9.81 28.64
C GLN A 21 1.20 -9.44 29.81
N ASN A 22 0.96 -8.22 30.33
CA ASN A 22 1.09 -7.74 31.73
C ASN A 22 2.50 -7.48 32.33
N HIS A 23 2.82 -6.22 32.67
CA HIS A 23 2.42 -5.58 33.94
C HIS A 23 3.01 -4.17 34.12
N LEU A 24 2.10 -3.23 34.38
CA LEU A 24 2.14 -2.15 35.38
C LEU A 24 3.45 -1.91 36.16
N ARG A 25 4.01 -0.69 36.07
CA ARG A 25 4.51 0.07 37.23
C ARG A 25 4.73 1.54 36.88
N GLN A 26 3.81 2.38 37.37
CA GLN A 26 4.03 3.81 37.59
C GLN A 26 4.82 3.98 38.89
N SER A 27 5.83 4.84 38.90
CA SER A 27 6.35 5.43 40.15
C SER A 27 6.68 6.91 39.91
N LYS A 28 5.84 7.75 40.52
CA LYS A 28 6.04 9.17 40.81
C LYS A 28 7.13 9.34 41.86
N ILE A 29 8.01 10.34 41.69
CA ILE A 29 8.68 11.16 42.73
C ILE A 29 9.03 12.47 41.99
N SER A 30 8.46 13.67 42.15
CA SER A 30 8.09 14.57 43.26
C SER A 30 9.27 15.19 44.04
N GLY A 31 9.41 16.52 43.94
CA GLY A 31 10.22 17.39 44.81
C GLY A 31 11.60 17.73 44.21
N SER A 32 12.12 18.95 44.25
CA SER A 32 11.86 20.08 45.14
C SER A 32 12.40 21.38 44.53
N ALA A 33 11.79 22.49 44.93
CA ALA A 33 12.19 23.85 44.58
C ALA A 33 13.50 24.26 45.27
N SER A 34 14.28 25.12 44.62
CA SER A 34 15.06 26.13 45.35
C SER A 34 15.29 27.35 44.47
N ALA A 35 14.64 28.44 44.86
CA ALA A 35 14.88 29.78 44.35
C ALA A 35 16.15 30.33 44.99
N THR A 36 17.06 30.86 44.18
CA THR A 36 18.04 31.83 44.67
C THR A 36 18.30 32.86 43.59
N THR A 37 17.68 34.02 43.78
CA THR A 37 17.90 35.25 43.03
C THR A 37 19.35 35.70 43.23
N LYS A 38 20.14 35.72 42.15
CA LYS A 38 21.33 36.56 42.03
C LYS A 38 21.33 37.22 40.67
N ASN A 39 21.09 38.53 40.68
CA ASN A 39 21.17 39.41 39.54
C ASN A 39 22.61 39.42 39.02
N ASN A 40 22.79 39.05 37.75
CA ASN A 40 23.97 39.50 37.01
C ASN A 40 23.61 39.66 35.54
N THR A 41 23.52 40.93 35.12
CA THR A 41 23.36 41.38 33.74
C THR A 41 24.58 40.98 32.93
N LEU A 42 24.45 39.90 32.15
CA LEU A 42 25.32 39.61 31.02
C LEU A 42 24.43 39.32 29.82
N THR A 43 24.29 40.30 28.93
CA THR A 43 23.66 40.17 27.62
C THR A 43 24.41 39.14 26.79
N GLN A 44 24.00 37.87 26.87
CA GLN A 44 24.32 36.87 25.85
C GLN A 44 23.26 36.95 24.76
N VAL A 45 23.68 37.41 23.58
CA VAL A 45 22.92 37.27 22.34
C VAL A 45 22.78 35.77 22.06
N ARG A 46 21.63 35.21 22.42
CA ARG A 46 21.28 33.82 22.13
C ARG A 46 20.67 33.78 20.73
N ILE A 47 21.44 33.29 19.77
CA ILE A 47 20.94 32.94 18.43
C ILE A 47 19.95 31.78 18.62
N PRO A 48 18.67 31.89 18.24
CA PRO A 48 17.76 30.75 18.32
C PRO A 48 18.15 29.71 17.26
N GLU A 49 18.50 28.51 17.73
CA GLU A 49 18.61 27.32 16.89
C GLU A 49 17.25 27.02 16.26
N PHE A 50 17.21 27.04 14.93
CA PHE A 50 16.00 26.78 14.15
C PHE A 50 15.79 25.27 14.03
N ASN A 51 15.06 24.70 14.99
CA ASN A 51 14.56 23.32 14.89
C ASN A 51 13.53 23.23 13.76
N ALA A 52 13.95 22.63 12.65
CA ALA A 52 13.11 22.39 11.49
C ALA A 52 12.41 21.02 11.60
N ASP A 53 11.56 20.84 12.61
CA ASP A 53 10.60 19.72 12.66
C ASP A 53 9.58 20.02 13.77
N ASP A 54 8.58 20.86 13.47
CA ASP A 54 7.24 20.79 14.06
C ASP A 54 6.26 21.44 13.07
N ASN A 55 5.70 20.59 12.21
CA ASN A 55 4.72 20.94 11.20
C ASN A 55 3.30 20.78 11.79
N GLU A 56 3.05 21.43 12.92
CA GLU A 56 1.72 21.72 13.43
C GLU A 56 1.56 23.23 13.50
N MET A 57 1.38 23.84 12.33
CA MET A 57 0.92 25.21 12.20
C MET A 57 -0.51 25.28 12.75
N GLN A 58 -0.65 25.54 14.05
CA GLN A 58 -1.78 26.33 14.53
C GLN A 58 -1.86 27.55 13.60
N PRO A 59 -2.99 27.82 12.93
CA PRO A 59 -3.12 29.05 12.17
C PRO A 59 -2.90 30.17 13.18
N PHE A 60 -1.90 31.01 12.93
CA PHE A 60 -1.74 32.26 13.64
C PHE A 60 -3.06 33.01 13.44
N GLN A 61 -3.95 32.94 14.42
CA GLN A 61 -5.18 33.71 14.45
C GLN A 61 -4.75 35.14 14.62
N VAL A 62 -4.49 35.80 13.50
CA VAL A 62 -4.54 37.25 13.44
C VAL A 62 -5.92 37.61 13.98
N PRO A 63 -6.04 38.46 15.01
CA PRO A 63 -7.35 38.90 15.45
C PRO A 63 -8.03 39.55 14.24
N SER A 64 -9.00 38.84 13.66
CA SER A 64 -9.92 39.42 12.68
C SER A 64 -10.73 40.45 13.42
N THR A 65 -10.21 41.67 13.48
CA THR A 65 -11.06 42.85 13.60
C THR A 65 -11.90 42.87 12.34
N VAL A 66 -13.07 42.22 12.44
CA VAL A 66 -14.18 42.42 11.51
C VAL A 66 -14.51 43.89 11.63
N ILE A 67 -13.99 44.71 10.71
CA ILE A 67 -14.51 46.04 10.50
C ILE A 67 -15.83 45.82 9.78
N THR A 68 -16.91 45.69 10.56
CA THR A 68 -18.27 45.84 10.05
C THR A 68 -18.37 47.27 9.54
N THR A 69 -18.07 47.49 8.26
CA THR A 69 -18.27 48.79 7.63
C THR A 69 -19.76 48.97 7.40
N THR A 70 -20.46 49.42 8.44
CA THR A 70 -21.62 50.30 8.26
C THR A 70 -21.18 51.47 7.39
N ASN A 71 -22.07 51.86 6.47
CA ASN A 71 -21.86 52.83 5.38
C ASN A 71 -21.29 54.19 5.84
N GLU A 72 -19.99 54.25 6.14
CA GLU A 72 -19.29 55.48 6.45
C GLU A 72 -18.37 55.88 5.29
N ILE A 73 -18.46 57.15 4.94
CA ILE A 73 -17.75 57.80 3.85
C ILE A 73 -16.24 57.60 4.07
N ILE A 74 -15.67 56.62 3.37
CA ILE A 74 -14.24 56.30 3.45
C ILE A 74 -13.47 57.50 2.89
N THR A 75 -12.86 58.28 3.78
CA THR A 75 -12.02 59.42 3.39
C THR A 75 -10.88 58.95 2.48
N PRO A 76 -10.43 59.77 1.52
CA PRO A 76 -9.38 59.38 0.56
C PRO A 76 -8.08 58.95 1.24
N ARG A 77 -7.81 59.47 2.45
CA ARG A 77 -6.67 59.08 3.28
C ARG A 77 -6.77 57.64 3.78
N THR A 78 -7.96 57.17 4.11
CA THR A 78 -8.23 55.81 4.60
C THR A 78 -8.15 54.80 3.45
N LYS A 79 -8.65 55.15 2.25
CA LYS A 79 -8.47 54.35 1.03
C LYS A 79 -6.99 54.15 0.68
N ARG A 80 -6.19 55.23 0.72
CA ARG A 80 -4.74 55.14 0.47
C ARG A 80 -4.02 54.27 1.50
N ARG A 81 -4.43 54.34 2.77
CA ARG A 81 -3.82 53.55 3.85
C ARG A 81 -4.12 52.05 3.69
N LEU A 82 -5.34 51.69 3.30
CA LEU A 82 -5.71 50.29 3.01
C LEU A 82 -4.97 49.75 1.78
N GLN A 83 -4.86 50.53 0.70
CA GLN A 83 -4.05 50.17 -0.47
C GLN A 83 -2.58 49.94 -0.11
N LEU A 84 -2.01 50.75 0.79
CA LEU A 84 -0.63 50.57 1.25
C LEU A 84 -0.44 49.29 2.07
N VAL A 85 -1.42 48.93 2.89
CA VAL A 85 -1.42 47.70 3.68
C VAL A 85 -1.50 46.47 2.77
N GLU A 86 -2.36 46.51 1.74
CA GLU A 86 -2.49 45.45 0.75
C GLU A 86 -1.22 45.27 -0.09
N THR A 87 -0.57 46.37 -0.50
CA THR A 87 0.70 46.28 -1.24
C THR A 87 1.83 45.78 -0.35
N CYS A 88 1.90 46.19 0.92
CA CYS A 88 2.87 45.66 1.88
C CYS A 88 2.67 44.14 2.10
N ALA A 89 1.43 43.69 2.34
CA ALA A 89 1.14 42.26 2.50
C ALA A 89 1.45 41.44 1.24
N SER A 90 1.18 41.99 0.05
CA SER A 90 1.54 41.36 -1.22
C SER A 90 3.06 41.21 -1.41
N VAL A 91 3.82 42.26 -1.06
CA VAL A 91 5.29 42.23 -1.12
C VAL A 91 5.86 41.23 -0.12
N GLU A 92 5.33 41.19 1.11
CA GLU A 92 5.74 40.22 2.12
C GLU A 92 5.47 38.77 1.67
N SER A 93 4.29 38.49 1.08
CA SER A 93 3.98 37.17 0.52
C SER A 93 4.97 36.75 -0.56
N LYS A 94 5.31 37.67 -1.49
CA LYS A 94 6.30 37.41 -2.55
C LYS A 94 7.70 37.17 -1.99
N ILE A 95 8.11 37.91 -0.96
CA ILE A 95 9.39 37.70 -0.27
C ILE A 95 9.43 36.32 0.39
N VAL A 96 8.33 35.91 1.03
CA VAL A 96 8.23 34.57 1.65
C VAL A 96 8.29 33.46 0.61
N GLU A 97 7.58 33.60 -0.51
CA GLU A 97 7.63 32.64 -1.61
C GLU A 97 9.02 32.55 -2.24
N HIS A 98 9.66 33.69 -2.49
CA HIS A 98 11.03 33.73 -3.01
C HIS A 98 12.01 33.05 -2.05
N LYS A 99 11.89 33.28 -0.74
CA LYS A 99 12.70 32.56 0.27
C LYS A 99 12.44 31.05 0.25
N ARG A 100 11.18 30.63 0.13
CA ARG A 100 10.83 29.19 0.02
C ARG A 100 11.43 28.56 -1.24
N MET A 101 11.42 29.29 -2.37
CA MET A 101 12.03 28.84 -3.62
C MET A 101 13.55 28.70 -3.47
N GLN A 102 14.24 29.68 -2.90
CA GLN A 102 15.68 29.58 -2.62
C GLN A 102 16.02 28.41 -1.69
N VAL A 103 15.21 28.13 -0.67
CA VAL A 103 15.42 26.96 0.20
C VAL A 103 15.26 25.67 -0.60
N ARG A 104 14.25 25.57 -1.46
CA ARG A 104 14.06 24.40 -2.32
C ARG A 104 15.25 24.18 -3.25
N GLU A 105 15.73 25.24 -3.91
CA GLU A 105 16.90 25.19 -4.79
C GLU A 105 18.17 24.76 -4.05
N ARG A 106 18.39 25.28 -2.83
CA ARG A 106 19.52 24.83 -2.00
C ARG A 106 19.40 23.36 -1.61
N MET A 107 18.18 22.89 -1.32
CA MET A 107 17.95 21.49 -0.96
C MET A 107 18.10 20.55 -2.17
N THR A 108 17.68 20.97 -3.37
CA THR A 108 17.91 20.18 -4.59
C THR A 108 19.39 20.14 -4.93
N ALA A 109 20.11 21.26 -4.84
CA ALA A 109 21.56 21.31 -5.05
C ALA A 109 22.30 20.42 -4.04
N LYS A 110 21.93 20.47 -2.76
CA LYS A 110 22.50 19.58 -1.72
C LYS A 110 22.25 18.10 -2.01
N ARG A 111 21.07 17.72 -2.49
CA ARG A 111 20.78 16.33 -2.87
C ARG A 111 21.55 15.88 -4.10
N ALA A 112 21.74 16.78 -5.07
CA ALA A 112 22.51 16.49 -6.28
C ALA A 112 24.00 16.33 -5.99
N ALA A 113 24.52 17.07 -5.00
CA ALA A 113 25.91 16.99 -4.56
C ALA A 113 26.17 15.90 -3.50
N ALA A 114 25.14 15.24 -2.99
CA ALA A 114 25.28 14.22 -1.95
C ALA A 114 26.00 12.98 -2.49
N THR A 115 26.89 12.43 -1.68
CA THR A 115 27.54 11.13 -2.01
C THR A 115 26.51 10.00 -1.95
N SER A 116 26.83 8.85 -2.56
CA SER A 116 25.96 7.66 -2.49
C SER A 116 25.69 7.24 -1.05
N GLU A 117 26.69 7.30 -0.18
CA GLU A 117 26.54 6.98 1.25
C GLU A 117 25.63 7.98 1.98
N GLU A 118 25.80 9.28 1.73
CA GLU A 118 24.94 10.30 2.33
C GLU A 118 23.49 10.17 1.87
N ALA A 119 23.28 9.91 0.58
CA ALA A 119 21.97 9.66 0.02
C ALA A 119 21.32 8.40 0.62
N GLU A 120 22.10 7.35 0.85
CA GLU A 120 21.64 6.12 1.49
C GLU A 120 21.29 6.34 2.96
N ARG A 121 22.14 7.03 3.74
CA ARG A 121 21.86 7.42 5.13
C ARG A 121 20.58 8.24 5.23
N GLN A 122 20.38 9.21 4.33
CA GLN A 122 19.14 9.98 4.28
C GLN A 122 17.91 9.12 3.96
N ARG A 123 18.03 8.14 3.06
CA ARG A 123 16.96 7.18 2.75
C ARG A 123 16.63 6.30 3.94
N ILE A 124 17.64 5.83 4.68
CA ILE A 124 17.45 5.01 5.90
C ILE A 124 16.68 5.82 6.94
N LEU A 125 17.15 7.02 7.28
CA LEU A 125 16.47 7.90 8.24
C LEU A 125 15.02 8.22 7.81
N ALA A 126 14.79 8.46 6.52
CA ALA A 126 13.44 8.70 6.00
C ALA A 126 12.54 7.46 6.13
N ARG A 127 13.08 6.25 5.91
CA ARG A 127 12.37 4.98 6.10
C ARG A 127 12.02 4.75 7.57
N GLU A 128 12.96 4.99 8.48
CA GLU A 128 12.75 4.87 9.94
C GLU A 128 11.68 5.83 10.43
N ARG A 129 11.78 7.13 10.09
CA ARG A 129 10.74 8.13 10.41
C ARG A 129 9.38 7.72 9.85
N SER A 130 9.34 7.18 8.63
CA SER A 130 8.10 6.71 8.00
C SER A 130 7.55 5.43 8.64
N ALA A 131 8.40 4.56 9.17
CA ALA A 131 8.00 3.38 9.90
C ALA A 131 7.41 3.76 11.27
N ALA A 132 8.11 4.63 12.03
CA ALA A 132 7.63 5.15 13.30
C ALA A 132 6.30 5.90 13.16
N LYS A 133 6.16 6.72 12.11
CA LYS A 133 4.87 7.37 11.81
C LYS A 133 3.78 6.37 11.51
N ARG A 134 4.06 5.27 10.80
CA ARG A 134 3.05 4.25 10.47
C ARG A 134 2.57 3.50 11.70
N THR A 135 3.45 3.18 12.65
CA THR A 135 3.08 2.49 13.89
C THR A 135 2.30 3.38 14.85
N ALA A 136 2.48 4.70 14.78
CA ALA A 136 1.76 5.67 15.60
C ALA A 136 0.37 6.07 15.06
N LEU A 137 -0.05 5.58 13.89
CA LEU A 137 -1.35 5.94 13.32
C LEU A 137 -2.51 5.21 14.00
N ALA A 138 -3.59 5.95 14.25
CA ALA A 138 -4.86 5.36 14.65
C ALA A 138 -5.43 4.43 13.55
N PRO A 139 -6.15 3.35 13.92
CA PRO A 139 -6.70 2.38 12.96
C PRO A 139 -7.52 3.00 11.83
N GLU A 140 -8.42 3.96 12.14
CA GLU A 140 -9.24 4.64 11.13
C GLU A 140 -8.39 5.37 10.07
N VAL A 141 -7.27 5.97 10.48
CA VAL A 141 -6.37 6.67 9.56
C VAL A 141 -5.62 5.67 8.68
N VAL A 142 -5.27 4.50 9.22
CA VAL A 142 -4.68 3.40 8.45
C VAL A 142 -5.67 2.90 7.39
N GLU A 143 -6.93 2.69 7.75
CA GLU A 143 -7.96 2.24 6.81
C GLU A 143 -8.22 3.25 5.71
N ARG A 144 -8.37 4.54 6.05
CA ARG A 144 -8.51 5.62 5.05
C ARG A 144 -7.32 5.67 4.10
N LYS A 145 -6.09 5.53 4.62
CA LYS A 145 -4.89 5.47 3.77
C LYS A 145 -4.90 4.26 2.85
N ARG A 146 -5.26 3.07 3.35
CA ARG A 146 -5.39 1.86 2.54
C ARG A 146 -6.43 2.04 1.43
N ALA A 147 -7.58 2.63 1.74
CA ALA A 147 -8.62 2.90 0.76
C ALA A 147 -8.12 3.83 -0.36
N LEU A 148 -7.45 4.93 0.00
CA LEU A 148 -6.84 5.85 -0.96
C LEU A 148 -5.75 5.19 -1.80
N ASP A 149 -4.93 4.32 -1.21
CA ASP A 149 -3.89 3.58 -1.94
C ASP A 149 -4.50 2.56 -2.91
N CYS A 150 -5.58 1.89 -2.52
CA CYS A 150 -6.35 1.00 -3.39
C CYS A 150 -6.96 1.77 -4.57
N GLU A 151 -7.56 2.93 -4.33
CA GLU A 151 -8.14 3.80 -5.36
C GLU A 151 -7.07 4.28 -6.33
N ARG A 152 -5.94 4.79 -5.82
CA ARG A 152 -4.79 5.20 -6.65
C ARG A 152 -4.23 4.05 -7.47
N SER A 153 -4.18 2.84 -6.89
CA SER A 153 -3.74 1.65 -7.61
C SER A 153 -4.73 1.25 -8.72
N ALA A 154 -6.03 1.35 -8.46
CA ALA A 154 -7.07 1.12 -9.47
C ALA A 154 -6.98 2.14 -10.61
N ALA A 155 -6.87 3.43 -10.29
CA ALA A 155 -6.71 4.50 -11.28
C ALA A 155 -5.44 4.31 -12.13
N ARG A 156 -4.31 3.98 -11.50
CA ARG A 156 -3.07 3.65 -12.22
C ARG A 156 -3.24 2.47 -13.16
N ARG A 157 -3.91 1.40 -12.72
CA ARG A 157 -4.18 0.21 -13.55
C ARG A 157 -5.10 0.53 -14.73
N ALA A 158 -6.11 1.38 -14.53
CA ALA A 158 -7.01 1.81 -15.59
C ALA A 158 -6.31 2.69 -16.65
N ALA A 159 -5.25 3.40 -16.26
CA ALA A 159 -4.47 4.25 -17.15
C ALA A 159 -3.35 3.50 -17.93
N LEU A 160 -3.15 2.20 -17.69
CA LEU A 160 -2.11 1.43 -18.39
C LEU A 160 -2.49 1.18 -19.85
N THR A 161 -1.49 1.25 -20.72
CA THR A 161 -1.63 0.84 -22.12
C THR A 161 -1.70 -0.70 -22.24
N PRO A 162 -2.24 -1.24 -23.35
CA PRO A 162 -2.27 -2.69 -23.58
C PRO A 162 -0.88 -3.34 -23.48
N GLU A 163 0.16 -2.71 -24.02
CA GLU A 163 1.53 -3.22 -23.92
C GLU A 163 2.04 -3.29 -22.48
N GLU A 164 1.76 -2.27 -21.66
CA GLU A 164 2.16 -2.26 -20.25
C GLU A 164 1.43 -3.34 -19.45
N ILE A 165 0.15 -3.57 -19.75
CA ILE A 165 -0.64 -4.66 -19.16
C ILE A 165 -0.02 -6.01 -19.52
N GLU A 166 0.37 -6.21 -20.78
CA GLU A 166 1.00 -7.45 -21.22
C GLU A 166 2.37 -7.67 -20.58
N ARG A 167 3.21 -6.63 -20.50
CA ARG A 167 4.50 -6.69 -19.79
C ARG A 167 4.30 -7.05 -18.31
N GLN A 168 3.32 -6.44 -17.63
CA GLN A 168 3.00 -6.77 -16.24
C GLN A 168 2.51 -8.22 -16.09
N ARG A 169 1.67 -8.70 -17.01
CA ARG A 169 1.20 -10.09 -17.02
C ARG A 169 2.36 -11.05 -17.25
N ALA A 170 3.27 -10.75 -18.17
CA ALA A 170 4.46 -11.56 -18.43
C ALA A 170 5.34 -11.67 -17.17
N LEU A 171 5.67 -10.54 -16.55
CA LEU A 171 6.45 -10.52 -15.29
C LEU A 171 5.75 -11.28 -14.16
N ASN A 172 4.42 -11.17 -14.06
CA ASN A 172 3.67 -11.93 -13.06
C ASN A 172 3.69 -13.44 -13.33
N ARG A 173 3.58 -13.86 -14.60
CA ARG A 173 3.72 -15.27 -14.99
C ARG A 173 5.11 -15.80 -14.65
N GLU A 174 6.15 -15.05 -14.98
CA GLU A 174 7.54 -15.40 -14.68
C GLU A 174 7.77 -15.54 -13.16
N ARG A 175 7.36 -14.55 -12.37
CA ARG A 175 7.46 -14.61 -10.89
C ARG A 175 6.68 -15.79 -10.31
N ASN A 176 5.55 -16.16 -10.90
CA ASN A 176 4.76 -17.30 -10.46
C ASN A 176 5.39 -18.62 -10.90
N ALA A 177 6.00 -18.68 -12.08
CA ALA A 177 6.73 -19.85 -12.56
C ALA A 177 7.95 -20.12 -11.67
N VAL A 178 8.75 -19.10 -11.38
CA VAL A 178 9.90 -19.21 -10.45
C VAL A 178 9.42 -19.67 -9.08
N ARG A 179 8.35 -19.07 -8.54
CA ARG A 179 7.78 -19.50 -7.25
C ARG A 179 7.33 -20.95 -7.27
N ARG A 180 6.71 -21.44 -8.35
CA ARG A 180 6.29 -22.83 -8.47
C ARG A 180 7.46 -23.79 -8.64
N ALA A 181 8.51 -23.38 -9.34
CA ALA A 181 9.68 -24.22 -9.60
C ALA A 181 10.47 -24.55 -8.33
N VAL A 182 10.38 -23.70 -7.31
CA VAL A 182 11.03 -23.93 -6.00
C VAL A 182 10.13 -24.61 -4.97
N LEU A 183 8.87 -24.89 -5.30
CA LEU A 183 7.98 -25.63 -4.40
C LEU A 183 8.38 -27.10 -4.34
N THR A 184 8.41 -27.64 -3.14
CA THR A 184 8.50 -29.08 -2.90
C THR A 184 7.19 -29.80 -3.26
N SER A 185 7.25 -31.12 -3.41
CA SER A 185 6.06 -31.95 -3.65
C SER A 185 5.00 -31.75 -2.57
N ASP A 186 5.41 -31.69 -1.30
CA ASP A 186 4.51 -31.53 -0.15
C ASP A 186 3.82 -30.17 -0.17
N GLU A 187 4.55 -29.09 -0.48
CA GLU A 187 3.96 -27.76 -0.62
C GLU A 187 2.99 -27.67 -1.79
N LEU A 188 3.30 -28.34 -2.90
CA LEU A 188 2.39 -28.42 -4.05
C LEU A 188 1.11 -29.17 -3.69
N GLU A 189 1.22 -30.30 -2.98
CA GLU A 189 0.06 -31.07 -2.52
C GLU A 189 -0.79 -30.27 -1.53
N GLN A 190 -0.17 -29.56 -0.59
CA GLN A 190 -0.87 -28.65 0.32
C GLN A 190 -1.61 -27.54 -0.43
N GLN A 191 -0.99 -26.91 -1.44
CA GLN A 191 -1.64 -25.90 -2.27
C GLN A 191 -2.83 -26.49 -3.03
N GLN A 192 -2.68 -27.69 -3.59
CA GLN A 192 -3.79 -28.38 -4.27
C GLN A 192 -4.90 -28.75 -3.30
N ALA A 193 -4.58 -29.23 -2.09
CA ALA A 193 -5.56 -29.55 -1.06
C ALA A 193 -6.33 -28.31 -0.61
N LEU A 194 -5.65 -27.18 -0.38
CA LEU A 194 -6.29 -25.91 -0.09
C LEU A 194 -7.19 -25.44 -1.22
N HIS A 195 -6.72 -25.55 -2.47
CA HIS A 195 -7.53 -25.20 -3.63
C HIS A 195 -8.78 -26.08 -3.74
N ARG A 196 -8.66 -27.39 -3.55
CA ARG A 196 -9.82 -28.32 -3.53
C ARG A 196 -10.79 -27.97 -2.41
N LYS A 197 -10.31 -27.65 -1.21
CA LYS A 197 -11.14 -27.20 -0.07
C LYS A 197 -11.88 -25.91 -0.39
N GLN A 198 -11.21 -24.91 -0.95
CA GLN A 198 -11.84 -23.65 -1.37
C GLN A 198 -12.90 -23.88 -2.45
N MET A 199 -12.62 -24.74 -3.44
CA MET A 199 -13.60 -25.08 -4.47
C MET A 199 -14.79 -25.86 -3.92
N ALA A 200 -14.57 -26.76 -2.96
CA ALA A 200 -15.65 -27.47 -2.28
C ALA A 200 -16.53 -26.51 -1.48
N ALA A 201 -15.93 -25.61 -0.70
CA ALA A 201 -16.65 -24.58 0.05
C ALA A 201 -17.42 -23.64 -0.87
N TRP A 202 -16.79 -23.19 -1.97
CA TRP A 202 -17.45 -22.36 -2.98
C TRP A 202 -18.65 -23.07 -3.60
N ARG A 203 -18.50 -24.34 -4.00
CA ARG A 203 -19.63 -25.13 -4.54
C ARG A 203 -20.74 -25.34 -3.53
N ALA A 204 -20.41 -25.56 -2.26
CA ALA A 204 -21.39 -25.74 -1.19
C ALA A 204 -22.16 -24.45 -0.88
N ALA A 205 -21.56 -23.28 -1.16
CA ALA A 205 -22.20 -21.98 -0.98
C ALA A 205 -23.09 -21.56 -2.15
N LEU A 206 -23.05 -22.27 -3.29
CA LEU A 206 -23.89 -21.94 -4.45
C LEU A 206 -25.37 -22.23 -4.17
N THR A 207 -26.22 -21.34 -4.64
CA THR A 207 -27.67 -21.53 -4.68
C THR A 207 -28.06 -22.51 -5.80
N SER A 208 -29.26 -23.11 -5.72
CA SER A 208 -29.75 -24.04 -6.76
C SER A 208 -29.71 -23.43 -8.16
N LYS A 209 -30.11 -22.15 -8.28
CA LYS A 209 -30.10 -21.42 -9.55
C LYS A 209 -28.68 -21.27 -10.12
N GLU A 210 -27.69 -20.98 -9.28
CA GLU A 210 -26.30 -20.87 -9.70
C GLU A 210 -25.72 -22.24 -10.09
N VAL A 211 -26.09 -23.30 -9.39
CA VAL A 211 -25.70 -24.67 -9.75
C VAL A 211 -26.26 -25.06 -11.12
N GLU A 212 -27.53 -24.76 -11.40
CA GLU A 212 -28.15 -25.00 -12.70
C GLU A 212 -27.48 -24.19 -13.82
N GLN A 213 -27.18 -22.92 -13.57
CA GLN A 213 -26.42 -22.09 -14.52
C GLN A 213 -25.03 -22.66 -14.81
N GLN A 214 -24.31 -23.12 -13.79
CA GLN A 214 -23.01 -23.76 -13.98
C GLN A 214 -23.11 -25.05 -14.78
N ARG A 215 -24.17 -25.85 -14.57
CA ARG A 215 -24.45 -27.06 -15.36
C ARG A 215 -24.76 -26.72 -16.81
N ALA A 216 -25.60 -25.72 -17.06
CA ALA A 216 -25.91 -25.25 -18.41
C ALA A 216 -24.64 -24.81 -19.15
N LEU A 217 -23.82 -23.96 -18.51
CA LEU A 217 -22.53 -23.53 -19.07
C LEU A 217 -21.57 -24.70 -19.33
N ALA A 218 -21.56 -25.72 -18.47
CA ALA A 218 -20.75 -26.92 -18.68
C ALA A 218 -21.24 -27.72 -19.90
N VAL A 219 -22.57 -27.86 -20.06
CA VAL A 219 -23.18 -28.49 -21.24
C VAL A 219 -22.83 -27.72 -22.49
N ASP A 220 -23.02 -26.39 -22.51
CA ASP A 220 -22.71 -25.53 -23.66
C ASP A 220 -21.25 -25.63 -24.08
N ARG A 221 -20.33 -25.61 -23.11
CA ARG A 221 -18.90 -25.83 -23.37
C ARG A 221 -18.63 -27.22 -23.94
N SER A 222 -19.32 -28.26 -23.44
CA SER A 222 -19.17 -29.62 -23.96
C SER A 222 -19.72 -29.76 -25.39
N MET A 223 -20.80 -29.06 -25.70
CA MET A 223 -21.42 -29.05 -27.03
C MET A 223 -20.54 -28.29 -28.01
N ALA A 224 -20.04 -27.12 -27.62
CA ALA A 224 -19.10 -26.34 -28.42
C ALA A 224 -17.84 -27.15 -28.73
N ARG A 225 -17.24 -27.82 -27.73
CA ARG A 225 -16.08 -28.70 -27.94
C ARG A 225 -16.37 -29.84 -28.92
N ARG A 226 -17.55 -30.44 -28.84
CA ARG A 226 -17.96 -31.51 -29.76
C ARG A 226 -18.22 -30.99 -31.17
N ALA A 227 -18.80 -29.80 -31.30
CA ALA A 227 -19.07 -29.17 -32.59
C ALA A 227 -17.78 -28.80 -33.35
N THR A 228 -16.71 -28.46 -32.62
CA THR A 228 -15.41 -28.09 -33.20
C THR A 228 -14.40 -29.25 -33.21
N ALA A 229 -14.76 -30.42 -32.70
CA ALA A 229 -13.86 -31.56 -32.64
C ALA A 229 -13.59 -32.10 -34.05
N THR A 230 -12.34 -32.43 -34.34
CA THR A 230 -11.98 -33.13 -35.56
C THR A 230 -12.49 -34.58 -35.52
N PRO A 231 -12.69 -35.26 -36.67
CA PRO A 231 -13.13 -36.65 -36.69
C PRO A 231 -12.23 -37.60 -35.89
N ILE A 232 -10.92 -37.34 -35.86
CA ILE A 232 -9.94 -38.12 -35.10
C ILE A 232 -10.16 -37.94 -33.60
N GLU A 233 -10.22 -36.70 -33.11
CA GLU A 233 -10.48 -36.40 -31.69
C GLU A 233 -11.84 -36.95 -31.22
N ALA A 234 -12.85 -36.92 -32.10
CA ALA A 234 -14.17 -37.46 -31.80
C ALA A 234 -14.14 -39.00 -31.64
N GLU A 235 -13.36 -39.71 -32.46
CA GLU A 235 -13.22 -41.16 -32.36
C GLU A 235 -12.36 -41.57 -31.15
N GLU A 236 -11.28 -40.84 -30.86
CA GLU A 236 -10.49 -41.04 -29.62
C GLU A 236 -11.37 -40.91 -28.37
N GLN A 237 -12.23 -39.88 -28.32
CA GLN A 237 -13.16 -39.71 -27.20
C GLN A 237 -14.16 -40.87 -27.08
N ARG A 238 -14.63 -41.43 -28.21
CA ARG A 238 -15.53 -42.59 -28.21
C ARG A 238 -14.83 -43.86 -27.73
N VAL A 239 -13.60 -44.09 -28.17
CA VAL A 239 -12.78 -45.22 -27.71
C VAL A 239 -12.56 -45.13 -26.20
N LEU A 240 -12.11 -43.97 -25.69
CA LEU A 240 -11.93 -43.73 -24.26
C LEU A 240 -13.24 -43.91 -23.46
N ALA A 241 -14.39 -43.48 -24.03
CA ALA A 241 -15.68 -43.68 -23.39
C ALA A 241 -16.06 -45.16 -23.32
N ARG A 242 -15.79 -45.94 -24.39
CA ARG A 242 -15.98 -47.39 -24.41
C ARG A 242 -15.10 -48.07 -23.36
N GLU A 243 -13.81 -47.75 -23.29
CA GLU A 243 -12.88 -48.30 -22.29
C GLU A 243 -13.29 -47.99 -20.85
N ARG A 244 -13.75 -46.76 -20.58
CA ARG A 244 -14.28 -46.40 -19.26
C ARG A 244 -15.55 -47.18 -18.92
N SER A 245 -16.39 -47.46 -19.93
CA SER A 245 -17.60 -48.25 -19.71
C SER A 245 -17.30 -49.72 -19.43
N THR A 246 -16.33 -50.31 -20.12
CA THR A 246 -15.94 -51.72 -19.93
C THR A 246 -15.27 -51.92 -18.57
N THR A 247 -14.35 -51.03 -18.20
CA THR A 247 -13.70 -51.05 -16.88
C THR A 247 -14.71 -50.85 -15.73
N ARG A 248 -15.69 -49.95 -15.89
CA ARG A 248 -16.75 -49.77 -14.89
C ARG A 248 -17.64 -51.01 -14.75
N ARG A 249 -18.01 -51.67 -15.85
CA ARG A 249 -18.79 -52.93 -15.80
C ARG A 249 -17.99 -54.04 -15.12
N ALA A 250 -16.73 -54.23 -15.51
CA ALA A 250 -15.87 -55.23 -14.89
C ALA A 250 -15.66 -54.98 -13.38
N ALA A 251 -15.56 -53.71 -12.96
CA ALA A 251 -15.49 -53.36 -11.55
C ALA A 251 -16.79 -53.71 -10.80
N HIS A 252 -17.95 -53.42 -11.39
CA HIS A 252 -19.25 -53.76 -10.81
C HIS A 252 -19.44 -55.27 -10.68
N GLU A 253 -19.13 -56.03 -11.73
CA GLU A 253 -19.19 -57.50 -11.72
C GLU A 253 -18.24 -58.09 -10.67
N SER A 254 -17.07 -57.48 -10.45
CA SER A 254 -16.14 -57.88 -9.39
C SER A 254 -16.64 -57.55 -7.98
N GLU A 255 -17.39 -56.46 -7.80
CA GLU A 255 -18.01 -56.12 -6.51
C GLU A 255 -19.19 -57.04 -6.21
N GLU A 256 -20.03 -57.33 -7.19
CA GLU A 256 -21.14 -58.29 -7.06
C GLU A 256 -20.65 -59.71 -6.74
N ALA A 257 -19.57 -60.16 -7.39
CA ALA A 257 -18.97 -61.46 -7.12
C ALA A 257 -18.32 -61.58 -5.72
N LYS A 258 -17.98 -60.45 -5.07
CA LYS A 258 -17.46 -60.44 -3.69
C LYS A 258 -18.56 -60.44 -2.62
N GLN A 259 -19.81 -60.20 -3.02
CA GLN A 259 -20.96 -60.11 -2.12
C GLN A 259 -21.80 -61.41 -2.09
N GLN A 260 -21.50 -62.38 -2.95
CA GLN A 260 -22.10 -63.73 -3.00
C GLN A 260 -21.19 -64.76 -2.31
#